data_AF-A0A8T3PB93-F1
#
_entry.id   AF-A0A8T3PB93-F1
#
_cell.length_a   1.000
_cell.length_b   1.000
_cell.length_c   1.000
_cell.angle_alpha   90.00
_cell.angle_beta   90.00
_cell.angle_gamma   90.00
#
_symmetry.space_group_name_H-M   'P 1'
#
loop_
_entity.id
_entity.type
_entity.pdbx_description
1 polymer ?
#
loop_
_entity_poly.entity_id
_entity_poly.type
_entity_poly.pdbx_seq_one_letter_code
_entity_poly.pdbx_strand_id
1 'polypeptide(L)'
;MKVPDLNLLIYAVDRGSHPHRGALRWWNDLLSGSETVALSWIVLLGFLRLTTNPRIMQAPLTADAALAYIDRWMAHPSTTIIDPTPRHITVLRDLLRSVGTAGNLVPDAHLAALAIEHGAELCSADHDFGRLPGLRWLDPLVG
;
A
#
# COMPACT_ATOMS: atom_id res chain seq x y z
N MET A 1 -0.87 10.29 9.52
CA MET A 1 -0.95 9.85 8.11
C MET A 1 -0.71 8.36 8.04
N LYS A 2 -1.53 7.64 7.27
CA LYS A 2 -1.38 6.21 7.00
C LYS A 2 -1.00 5.99 5.53
N VAL A 3 -0.08 5.07 5.25
CA VAL A 3 0.29 4.66 3.90
C VAL A 3 -0.21 3.23 3.70
N PRO A 4 -1.26 3.00 2.91
CA PRO A 4 -1.72 1.65 2.59
C PRO A 4 -0.73 0.92 1.69
N ASP A 5 -0.49 -0.35 2.00
CA ASP A 5 0.16 -1.28 1.08
C ASP A 5 -0.85 -1.86 0.06
N LEU A 6 -0.31 -2.37 -1.04
CA LEU A 6 -1.02 -2.98 -2.15
C LEU A 6 -1.89 -4.16 -1.72
N ASN A 7 -1.40 -5.01 -0.81
CA ASN A 7 -2.15 -6.20 -0.39
C ASN A 7 -3.53 -5.83 0.21
N LEU A 8 -3.60 -4.79 1.03
CA LEU A 8 -4.84 -4.33 1.66
C LEU A 8 -5.86 -3.82 0.65
N LEU A 9 -5.41 -3.06 -0.36
CA LEU A 9 -6.30 -2.54 -1.41
C LEU A 9 -6.83 -3.67 -2.31
N ILE A 10 -5.99 -4.68 -2.60
CA ILE A 10 -6.43 -5.88 -3.33
C ILE A 10 -7.47 -6.65 -2.51
N TYR A 11 -7.20 -6.92 -1.24
CA TYR A 11 -8.13 -7.63 -0.36
C TYR A 11 -9.47 -6.88 -0.22
N ALA A 12 -9.45 -5.55 -0.15
CA ALA A 12 -10.66 -4.74 -0.06
C ALA A 12 -11.59 -4.89 -1.28
N VAL A 13 -11.05 -5.23 -2.48
CA VAL A 13 -11.86 -5.41 -3.70
C VAL A 13 -12.10 -6.87 -4.08
N ASP A 14 -11.17 -7.77 -3.72
CA ASP A 14 -11.28 -9.19 -4.02
C ASP A 14 -12.19 -9.91 -3.02
N ARG A 15 -13.47 -10.05 -3.40
CA ARG A 15 -14.51 -10.73 -2.61
C ARG A 15 -14.22 -12.20 -2.32
N GLY A 16 -13.36 -12.83 -3.11
CA GLY A 16 -12.95 -14.23 -2.91
C GLY A 16 -11.83 -14.40 -1.89
N SER A 17 -11.12 -13.31 -1.53
CA SER A 17 -10.02 -13.38 -0.59
C SER A 17 -10.53 -13.57 0.84
N HIS A 18 -9.89 -14.47 1.61
CA HIS A 18 -10.19 -14.66 3.03
C HIS A 18 -10.17 -13.35 3.85
N PRO A 19 -9.17 -12.46 3.70
CA PRO A 19 -9.13 -11.19 4.43
C PRO A 19 -10.12 -10.12 3.93
N HIS A 20 -10.91 -10.38 2.86
CA HIS A 20 -11.74 -9.37 2.20
C HIS A 20 -12.57 -8.52 3.16
N ARG A 21 -13.30 -9.19 4.07
CA ARG A 21 -14.20 -8.51 5.01
C ARG A 21 -13.45 -7.60 5.98
N GLY A 22 -12.26 -8.02 6.44
CA GLY A 22 -11.42 -7.22 7.32
C GLY A 22 -10.84 -6.00 6.60
N ALA A 23 -10.25 -6.25 5.43
CA ALA A 23 -9.64 -5.19 4.61
C ALA A 23 -10.66 -4.15 4.15
N LEU A 24 -11.85 -4.56 3.71
CA LEU A 24 -12.91 -3.64 3.30
C LEU A 24 -13.40 -2.76 4.46
N ARG A 25 -13.59 -3.34 5.66
CA ARG A 25 -13.97 -2.56 6.85
C ARG A 25 -12.88 -1.54 7.19
N TRP A 26 -11.64 -2.00 7.35
CA TRP A 26 -10.52 -1.13 7.65
C TRP A 26 -10.37 0.00 6.63
N TRP A 27 -10.50 -0.31 5.33
CA TRP A 27 -10.39 0.70 4.27
C TRP A 27 -11.49 1.76 4.36
N ASN A 28 -12.74 1.35 4.59
CA ASN A 28 -13.86 2.27 4.74
C ASN A 28 -13.74 3.12 6.01
N ASP A 29 -13.34 2.52 7.12
CA ASP A 29 -13.12 3.21 8.39
C ASP A 29 -11.99 4.24 8.25
N LEU A 30 -10.91 3.88 7.56
CA LEU A 30 -9.77 4.75 7.31
C LEU A 30 -10.19 5.97 6.46
N LEU A 31 -10.96 5.76 5.39
CA LEU A 31 -11.45 6.87 4.55
C LEU A 31 -12.47 7.76 5.28
N SER A 32 -13.27 7.18 6.18
CA SER A 32 -14.29 7.92 6.96
C SER A 32 -13.73 8.62 8.19
N GLY A 33 -12.49 8.31 8.58
CA GLY A 33 -11.81 8.87 9.74
C GLY A 33 -11.21 10.26 9.52
N SER A 34 -10.48 10.75 10.53
CA SER A 34 -9.77 12.03 10.51
C SER A 34 -8.36 11.94 9.91
N GLU A 35 -7.82 10.73 9.80
CA GLU A 35 -6.44 10.48 9.41
C GLU A 35 -6.25 10.61 7.90
N THR A 36 -5.27 11.41 7.48
CA THR A 36 -4.86 11.46 6.06
C THR A 36 -4.35 10.11 5.58
N VAL A 37 -4.87 9.66 4.44
CA VAL A 37 -4.45 8.47 3.70
C VAL A 37 -3.52 8.88 2.58
N ALA A 38 -2.27 8.45 2.67
CA ALA A 38 -1.26 8.73 1.66
C ALA A 38 -1.13 7.56 0.69
N LEU A 39 -1.56 7.80 -0.54
CA LEU A 39 -1.45 6.87 -1.66
C LEU A 39 -0.12 7.11 -2.39
N SER A 40 0.45 6.03 -2.92
CA SER A 40 1.67 6.08 -3.73
C SER A 40 1.42 5.48 -5.10
N TRP A 41 2.09 6.02 -6.13
CA TRP A 41 1.95 5.51 -7.49
C TRP A 41 2.39 4.05 -7.61
N ILE A 42 3.36 3.58 -6.82
CA ILE A 42 3.76 2.17 -6.83
C ILE A 42 2.60 1.25 -6.41
N VAL A 43 1.80 1.66 -5.43
CA VAL A 43 0.64 0.92 -4.95
C VAL A 43 -0.50 1.01 -5.96
N LEU A 44 -0.80 2.20 -6.50
CA LEU A 44 -1.88 2.38 -7.48
C LEU A 44 -1.62 1.63 -8.79
N LEU A 45 -0.40 1.70 -9.31
CA LEU A 45 0.01 0.96 -10.51
C LEU A 45 0.09 -0.54 -10.24
N GLY A 46 0.55 -0.94 -9.04
CA GLY A 46 0.50 -2.33 -8.60
C GLY A 46 -0.93 -2.87 -8.55
N PHE A 47 -1.87 -2.07 -8.03
CA PHE A 47 -3.28 -2.41 -7.95
C PHE A 47 -3.87 -2.61 -9.34
N LEU A 48 -3.66 -1.64 -10.25
CA LEU A 48 -4.12 -1.75 -11.63
C LEU A 48 -3.54 -2.98 -12.32
N ARG A 49 -2.23 -3.22 -12.18
CA ARG A 49 -1.53 -4.36 -12.80
C ARG A 49 -2.05 -5.71 -12.29
N LEU A 50 -2.23 -5.85 -10.98
CA LEU A 50 -2.58 -7.15 -10.38
C LEU A 50 -4.08 -7.43 -10.51
N THR A 51 -4.94 -6.47 -10.21
CA THR A 51 -6.39 -6.69 -10.21
C THR A 51 -6.98 -6.92 -11.61
N THR A 52 -6.28 -6.51 -12.66
CA THR A 52 -6.69 -6.74 -14.05
C THR A 52 -6.04 -7.98 -14.69
N ASN A 53 -5.22 -8.72 -13.95
CA ASN A 53 -4.46 -9.85 -14.49
C ASN A 53 -5.19 -11.20 -14.24
N PRO A 54 -5.67 -11.89 -15.29
CA PRO A 54 -6.39 -13.17 -15.15
C PRO A 54 -5.50 -14.33 -14.70
N ARG A 55 -4.16 -14.19 -14.73
CA ARG A 55 -3.25 -15.21 -14.21
C ARG A 55 -3.09 -15.14 -12.69
N ILE A 56 -3.50 -14.03 -12.08
CA ILE A 56 -3.32 -13.74 -10.65
C ILE A 56 -4.68 -13.72 -9.95
N MET A 57 -5.67 -13.05 -10.54
CA MET A 57 -7.01 -12.92 -9.97
C MET A 57 -7.94 -14.01 -10.49
N GLN A 58 -8.71 -14.62 -9.59
CA GLN A 58 -9.80 -15.55 -9.97
C GLN A 58 -10.92 -14.84 -10.73
N ALA A 59 -11.22 -13.60 -10.34
CA ALA A 59 -12.19 -12.73 -11.00
C ALA A 59 -11.55 -11.36 -11.27
N PRO A 60 -10.74 -11.22 -12.34
CA PRO A 60 -10.06 -9.98 -12.65
C PRO A 60 -11.06 -8.85 -12.96
N LEU A 61 -10.73 -7.65 -12.52
CA LEU A 61 -11.41 -6.43 -12.93
C LEU A 61 -11.08 -6.11 -14.39
N THR A 62 -11.99 -5.39 -15.06
CA THR A 62 -11.61 -4.67 -16.28
C THR A 62 -10.70 -3.50 -15.93
N ALA A 63 -9.91 -3.02 -16.90
CA ALA A 63 -9.09 -1.83 -16.71
C ALA A 63 -9.92 -0.61 -16.26
N ASP A 64 -11.07 -0.38 -16.90
CA ASP A 64 -11.99 0.71 -16.55
C ASP A 64 -12.52 0.58 -15.12
N ALA A 65 -12.86 -0.63 -14.67
CA ALA A 65 -13.33 -0.84 -13.30
C ALA A 65 -12.22 -0.57 -12.27
N ALA A 66 -10.99 -1.00 -12.55
CA ALA A 66 -9.83 -0.75 -11.69
C ALA A 66 -9.46 0.76 -11.66
N LEU A 67 -9.46 1.44 -12.81
CA LEU A 67 -9.23 2.88 -12.88
C LEU A 67 -10.32 3.67 -12.15
N ALA A 68 -11.58 3.25 -12.25
CA ALA A 68 -12.66 3.89 -11.50
C ALA A 68 -12.49 3.77 -9.98
N TYR A 69 -11.83 2.73 -9.46
CA TYR A 69 -11.44 2.69 -8.04
C TYR A 69 -10.37 3.73 -7.72
N ILE A 70 -9.31 3.79 -8.55
CA ILE A 70 -8.21 4.76 -8.38
C ILE A 70 -8.75 6.19 -8.41
N ASP A 71 -9.60 6.53 -9.38
CA ASP A 71 -10.23 7.85 -9.49
C ASP A 71 -11.02 8.22 -8.23
N ARG A 72 -11.84 7.29 -7.72
CA ARG A 72 -12.61 7.51 -6.49
C ARG A 72 -11.71 7.70 -5.27
N TRP A 73 -10.63 6.92 -5.17
CA TRP A 73 -9.69 7.07 -4.06
C TRP A 73 -8.98 8.41 -4.13
N MET A 74 -8.40 8.79 -5.28
CA MET A 74 -7.70 10.05 -5.45
C MET A 74 -8.61 11.28 -5.31
N ALA A 75 -9.89 11.17 -5.63
CA ALA A 75 -10.87 12.23 -5.44
C ALA A 75 -11.38 12.34 -4.00
N HIS A 76 -11.07 11.38 -3.12
CA HIS A 76 -11.57 11.38 -1.75
C HIS A 76 -10.84 12.43 -0.90
N PRO A 77 -11.54 13.27 -0.12
CA PRO A 77 -10.94 14.41 0.60
C PRO A 77 -9.88 14.01 1.64
N SER A 78 -9.99 12.81 2.21
CA SER A 78 -9.03 12.29 3.18
C SER A 78 -7.75 11.74 2.54
N THR A 79 -7.63 11.72 1.21
CA THR A 79 -6.49 11.14 0.51
C THR A 79 -5.52 12.19 -0.03
N THR A 80 -4.26 11.81 -0.14
CA THR A 80 -3.23 12.58 -0.82
C THR A 80 -2.27 11.64 -1.55
N ILE A 81 -1.60 12.14 -2.59
CA ILE A 81 -0.50 11.42 -3.24
C ILE A 81 0.80 11.84 -2.57
N ILE A 82 1.65 10.87 -2.26
CA ILE A 82 3.01 11.11 -1.77
C ILE A 82 4.06 10.68 -2.78
N ASP A 83 5.09 11.51 -2.90
CA ASP A 83 6.23 11.31 -3.79
C ASP A 83 7.54 11.20 -2.99
N PRO A 84 8.59 10.60 -3.59
CA PRO A 84 9.94 10.61 -3.03
C PRO A 84 10.44 12.02 -2.72
N THR A 85 11.01 12.20 -1.54
CA THR A 85 11.74 13.43 -1.18
C THR A 85 13.19 13.36 -1.69
N PRO A 86 13.97 14.46 -1.62
CA PRO A 86 15.40 14.42 -1.95
C PRO A 86 16.22 13.43 -1.11
N ARG A 87 15.69 12.97 0.04
CA ARG A 87 16.36 12.00 0.92
C ARG A 87 16.16 10.54 0.47
N HIS A 88 15.32 10.29 -0.53
CA HIS A 88 14.82 8.96 -0.84
C HIS A 88 15.90 7.93 -1.14
N ILE A 89 16.87 8.29 -1.97
CA ILE A 89 17.95 7.36 -2.31
C ILE A 89 18.81 6.98 -1.09
N THR A 90 18.91 7.86 -0.10
CA THR A 90 19.64 7.58 1.15
C THR A 90 18.84 6.61 2.01
N VAL A 91 17.55 6.90 2.26
CA VAL A 91 16.67 6.03 3.06
C VAL A 91 16.56 4.65 2.42
N LEU A 92 16.29 4.59 1.11
CA LEU A 92 16.18 3.34 0.37
C LEU A 92 17.48 2.51 0.43
N ARG A 93 18.64 3.16 0.31
CA ARG A 93 19.95 2.49 0.42
C ARG A 93 20.14 1.89 1.81
N ASP A 94 19.78 2.62 2.85
CA ASP A 94 19.95 2.16 4.23
C ASP A 94 19.02 0.97 4.54
N LEU A 95 17.77 1.01 4.07
CA LEU A 95 16.83 -0.11 4.15
C LEU A 95 17.37 -1.35 3.43
N LEU A 96 17.78 -1.24 2.17
CA LEU A 96 18.29 -2.37 1.38
C LEU A 96 19.57 -2.96 1.98
N ARG A 97 20.46 -2.11 2.53
CA ARG A 97 21.66 -2.58 3.25
C ARG A 97 21.30 -3.37 4.52
N SER A 98 20.26 -2.95 5.24
CA SER A 98 19.84 -3.64 6.47
C SER A 98 19.32 -5.06 6.23
N VAL A 99 18.64 -5.29 5.09
CA VAL A 99 18.12 -6.62 4.71
C VAL A 99 19.10 -7.46 3.89
N GLY A 100 20.20 -6.85 3.41
CA GLY A 100 21.30 -7.55 2.74
C GLY A 100 21.02 -8.06 1.32
N THR A 101 19.86 -7.72 0.75
CA THR A 101 19.46 -8.13 -0.61
C THR A 101 18.57 -7.06 -1.26
N ALA A 102 18.44 -7.14 -2.58
CA ALA A 102 17.52 -6.35 -3.39
C ALA A 102 16.60 -7.31 -4.19
N GLY A 103 16.17 -6.90 -5.38
CA GLY A 103 15.31 -7.73 -6.23
C GLY A 103 13.83 -7.53 -5.88
N ASN A 104 13.14 -8.61 -5.48
CA ASN A 104 11.71 -8.56 -5.22
C ASN A 104 11.32 -7.63 -4.06
N LEU A 105 12.26 -7.27 -3.18
CA LEU A 105 12.05 -6.33 -2.07
C LEU A 105 12.11 -4.86 -2.47
N VAL A 106 12.54 -4.52 -3.69
CA VAL A 106 12.69 -3.11 -4.09
C VAL A 106 11.36 -2.33 -4.01
N PRO A 107 10.21 -2.88 -4.45
CA PRO A 107 8.91 -2.22 -4.26
C PRO A 107 8.59 -1.94 -2.79
N ASP A 108 8.80 -2.92 -1.92
CA ASP A 108 8.49 -2.82 -0.50
C ASP A 108 9.44 -1.84 0.20
N ALA A 109 10.73 -1.90 -0.11
CA ALA A 109 11.72 -0.96 0.39
C ALA A 109 11.43 0.48 -0.08
N HIS A 110 10.95 0.66 -1.31
CA HIS A 110 10.51 1.97 -1.82
C HIS A 110 9.28 2.48 -1.05
N LEU A 111 8.28 1.63 -0.82
CA LEU A 111 7.09 2.00 -0.07
C LEU A 111 7.40 2.32 1.40
N ALA A 112 8.28 1.54 2.02
CA ALA A 112 8.79 1.79 3.37
C ALA A 112 9.57 3.11 3.44
N ALA A 113 10.42 3.41 2.46
CA ALA A 113 11.15 4.67 2.39
C ALA A 113 10.18 5.88 2.29
N LEU A 114 9.14 5.79 1.46
CA LEU A 114 8.09 6.80 1.39
C LEU A 114 7.43 7.01 2.77
N ALA A 115 7.05 5.94 3.45
CA ALA A 115 6.44 6.05 4.78
C ALA A 115 7.38 6.72 5.80
N ILE A 116 8.67 6.37 5.79
CA ILE A 116 9.68 6.96 6.69
C ILE A 116 9.87 8.46 6.39
N GLU A 117 10.01 8.83 5.12
CA GLU A 117 10.26 10.22 4.71
C GLU A 117 9.13 11.17 5.08
N HIS A 118 7.89 10.70 4.93
CA HIS A 118 6.70 11.47 5.26
C HIS A 118 6.29 11.33 6.72
N GLY A 119 7.07 10.61 7.54
CA GLY A 119 6.74 10.35 8.93
C GLY A 119 5.34 9.75 9.07
N ALA A 120 4.97 8.83 8.17
CA ALA A 120 3.70 8.12 8.14
C ALA A 120 3.81 6.75 8.81
N GLU A 121 2.68 6.10 9.06
CA GLU A 121 2.66 4.68 9.44
C GLU A 121 2.21 3.85 8.24
N LEU A 122 2.98 2.83 7.90
CA LEU A 122 2.66 1.89 6.84
C LEU A 122 1.65 0.86 7.34
N CYS A 123 0.55 0.69 6.63
CA CYS A 123 -0.44 -0.33 6.90
C CYS A 123 -0.27 -1.47 5.89
N SER A 124 0.09 -2.67 6.35
CA SER A 124 0.25 -3.84 5.49
C SER A 124 -0.04 -5.12 6.26
N ALA A 125 -0.64 -6.10 5.59
CA ALA A 125 -0.76 -7.47 6.12
C ALA A 125 0.53 -8.31 5.94
N ASP A 126 1.59 -7.74 5.38
CA ASP A 126 2.88 -8.40 5.21
C ASP A 126 3.79 -8.10 6.42
N HIS A 127 4.18 -9.16 7.12
CA HIS A 127 4.95 -9.08 8.37
C HIS A 127 6.43 -8.80 8.12
N ASP A 128 6.92 -8.94 6.88
CA ASP A 128 8.31 -8.63 6.55
C ASP A 128 8.63 -7.12 6.72
N PHE A 129 7.62 -6.24 6.67
CA PHE A 129 7.79 -4.81 6.98
C PHE A 129 8.23 -4.56 8.42
N GLY A 130 7.86 -5.43 9.38
CA GLY A 130 8.27 -5.32 10.78
C GLY A 130 9.80 -5.43 10.99
N ARG A 131 10.54 -5.88 9.98
CA ARG A 131 12.00 -6.03 10.01
C ARG A 131 12.75 -4.79 9.54
N LEU A 132 12.06 -3.81 8.95
CA LEU A 132 12.69 -2.63 8.37
C LEU A 132 12.94 -1.55 9.44
N PRO A 133 14.22 -1.18 9.68
CA PRO A 133 14.56 -0.25 10.75
C PRO A 133 13.98 1.14 10.50
N GLY A 134 13.41 1.75 11.54
CA GLY A 134 12.85 3.10 11.49
C GLY A 134 11.47 3.20 10.84
N LEU A 135 10.93 2.10 10.29
CA LEU A 135 9.57 2.05 9.78
C LEU A 135 8.56 1.87 10.92
N ARG A 136 7.50 2.68 10.93
CA ARG A 136 6.30 2.39 11.72
C ARG A 136 5.36 1.57 10.85
N TRP A 137 5.03 0.37 11.31
CA TRP A 137 4.20 -0.58 10.59
C TRP A 137 3.07 -1.09 11.49
N LEU A 138 1.89 -1.27 10.88
CA LEU A 138 0.70 -1.84 11.49
C LEU A 138 0.07 -2.83 10.50
N ASP A 139 -0.26 -4.03 10.99
CA ASP A 139 -1.18 -4.93 10.29
C ASP A 139 -2.61 -4.69 10.81
N PRO A 140 -3.50 -4.07 10.02
CA PRO A 140 -4.85 -3.76 10.47
C PRO A 140 -5.79 -4.97 10.49
N LEU A 141 -5.33 -6.15 10.05
CA LEU A 141 -6.14 -7.36 9.98
C LEU A 141 -5.93 -8.29 11.18
N VAL A 142 -4.90 -8.04 12.00
CA VAL A 142 -4.66 -8.71 13.28
C VAL A 142 -5.05 -7.79 14.42
N GLY A 143 -6.34 -7.81 14.76
CA GLY A 143 -6.96 -7.05 15.85
C GLY A 143 -8.31 -7.63 16.20
#